data_AF-A0A1I6IN87-F1
#
_entry.id   AF-A0A1I6IN87-F1
#
_cell.length_a   1.000
_cell.length_b   1.000
_cell.length_c   1.000
_cell.angle_alpha   90.00
_cell.angle_beta   90.00
_cell.angle_gamma   90.00
#
_symmetry.space_group_name_H-M   'P 1'
#
loop_
_entity.id
_entity.type
_entity.pdbx_description
1 polymer ?
#
loop_
_entity_poly.entity_id
_entity_poly.type
_entity_poly.pdbx_seq_one_letter_code
_entity_poly.pdbx_strand_id
1 'polypeptide(L)'
;MTNNDVFKKLRVALKFRDDQIVEILQLVDFKISKSELGAFFRSEDHPNYMECGDQVLRNFLNGLVIHLRGTKEDPKIPGEVLLSMSGNTAKSAPKKTVREDFKTKQMKKVDTGISHVKYKNKKKS
;
A
#
# COMPACT_ATOMS: atom_id res chain seq x y z
N MET A 1 16.25 -8.00 26.64
CA MET A 1 15.43 -7.69 25.45
C MET A 1 16.13 -8.31 24.27
N THR A 2 15.52 -9.34 23.69
CA THR A 2 16.07 -10.10 22.56
C THR A 2 15.63 -9.49 21.22
N ASN A 3 16.22 -9.93 20.12
CA ASN A 3 15.76 -9.53 18.78
C ASN A 3 14.31 -9.95 18.51
N ASN A 4 13.89 -11.10 19.03
CA ASN A 4 12.50 -11.56 18.97
C ASN A 4 11.57 -10.56 19.69
N ASP A 5 11.97 -10.03 20.85
CA ASP A 5 11.19 -9.02 21.57
C ASP A 5 11.05 -7.74 20.76
N VAL A 6 12.15 -7.26 20.16
CA VAL A 6 12.15 -6.05 19.32
C VAL A 6 11.24 -6.26 18.13
N PHE A 7 11.39 -7.38 17.42
CA PHE A 7 10.59 -7.67 16.24
C PHE A 7 9.10 -7.80 16.58
N LYS A 8 8.77 -8.48 17.68
CA LYS A 8 7.39 -8.62 18.20
C LYS A 8 6.79 -7.26 18.58
N LYS A 9 7.57 -6.39 19.23
CA LYS A 9 7.14 -5.02 19.57
C LYS A 9 6.88 -4.18 18.32
N LEU A 10 7.75 -4.24 17.31
CA LEU A 10 7.58 -3.52 16.05
C LEU A 10 6.32 -3.97 15.29
N ARG A 11 6.08 -5.29 15.24
CA ARG A 11 4.86 -5.84 14.64
C ARG A 11 3.61 -5.25 15.29
N VAL A 12 3.57 -5.26 16.64
CA VAL A 12 2.39 -4.79 17.39
C VAL A 12 2.24 -3.26 17.30
N ALA A 13 3.33 -2.51 17.45
CA ALA A 13 3.31 -1.05 17.40
C ALA A 13 2.79 -0.51 16.05
N LEU A 14 3.19 -1.15 14.95
CA LEU A 14 2.78 -0.77 13.60
C LEU A 14 1.54 -1.54 13.10
N LYS A 15 0.94 -2.39 13.95
CA LYS A 15 -0.23 -3.23 13.64
C LYS A 15 -0.06 -4.07 12.36
N PHE A 16 1.14 -4.57 12.11
CA PHE A 16 1.40 -5.38 10.94
C PHE A 16 0.85 -6.79 11.07
N ARG A 17 0.27 -7.30 9.98
CA ARG A 17 -0.03 -8.72 9.78
C ARG A 17 1.21 -9.43 9.24
N ASP A 18 1.30 -10.74 9.47
CA ASP A 18 2.44 -11.54 9.01
C ASP A 18 2.63 -11.45 7.49
N ASP A 19 1.55 -11.38 6.71
CA ASP A 19 1.58 -11.15 5.26
C ASP A 19 2.35 -9.86 4.88
N GLN A 20 2.10 -8.78 5.61
CA GLN A 20 2.70 -7.48 5.35
C GLN A 20 4.19 -7.49 5.71
N ILE A 21 4.58 -8.21 6.76
CA ILE A 21 5.98 -8.36 7.14
C ILE A 21 6.75 -9.12 6.05
N VAL A 22 6.15 -10.18 5.48
CA VAL A 22 6.74 -10.90 4.35
C VAL A 22 6.92 -9.98 3.14
N GLU A 23 5.90 -9.19 2.80
CA GLU A 23 6.00 -8.19 1.71
C GLU A 23 7.11 -7.17 1.96
N ILE A 24 7.27 -6.68 3.20
CA ILE A 24 8.31 -5.72 3.58
C ILE A 24 9.71 -6.33 3.45
N LEU A 25 9.90 -7.57 3.90
CA LEU A 25 11.17 -8.28 3.77
C LEU A 25 11.52 -8.57 2.31
N GLN A 26 10.52 -8.81 1.47
CA GLN A 26 10.71 -9.01 0.04
C GLN A 26 11.23 -7.74 -0.68
N LEU A 27 10.99 -6.53 -0.15
CA LEU A 27 11.54 -5.28 -0.70
C LEU A 27 13.07 -5.21 -0.67
N VAL A 28 13.71 -5.98 0.22
CA VAL A 28 15.17 -6.08 0.35
C VAL A 28 15.68 -7.45 -0.10
N ASP A 29 14.91 -8.12 -0.97
CA ASP A 29 15.19 -9.46 -1.50
C ASP A 29 15.35 -10.56 -0.43
N PHE A 30 14.84 -10.32 0.78
CA PHE A 30 14.87 -11.31 1.85
C PHE A 30 13.60 -12.16 1.80
N LYS A 31 13.74 -13.39 1.31
CA LYS A 31 12.63 -14.35 1.22
C LYS A 31 12.48 -15.10 2.54
N ILE A 32 11.30 -14.99 3.14
CA ILE A 32 10.92 -15.77 4.32
C ILE A 32 9.49 -16.27 4.16
N SER A 33 9.22 -17.49 4.62
CA SER A 33 7.87 -18.03 4.67
C SER A 33 7.11 -17.54 5.91
N LYS A 34 5.77 -17.56 5.84
CA LYS A 34 4.92 -17.23 7.00
C LYS A 34 5.17 -18.16 8.19
N SER A 35 5.50 -19.42 7.92
CA SER A 35 5.77 -20.43 8.94
C SER A 35 7.04 -20.11 9.74
N GLU A 36 8.12 -19.73 9.04
CA GLU A 36 9.38 -19.30 9.67
C GLU A 36 9.19 -17.99 10.44
N LEU A 37 8.46 -17.04 9.85
CA LEU A 37 8.14 -15.78 10.54
C LEU A 37 7.34 -16.03 11.83
N GLY A 38 6.39 -16.95 11.79
CA GLY A 38 5.63 -17.37 12.98
C GLY A 38 6.51 -17.99 14.06
N ALA A 39 7.61 -18.66 13.69
CA ALA A 39 8.55 -19.25 14.65
C ALA A 39 9.25 -18.20 15.51
N PHE A 40 9.58 -17.03 14.95
CA PHE A 40 10.19 -15.93 15.70
C PHE A 40 9.28 -15.31 16.76
N PHE A 41 7.95 -15.41 16.60
CA PHE A 41 6.99 -14.78 17.51
C PHE A 41 6.48 -15.71 18.61
N ARG A 42 6.87 -16.99 18.58
CA ARG A 42 6.52 -17.96 19.63
C ARG A 42 7.23 -17.66 20.95
N SER A 43 6.79 -18.33 22.00
CA SER A 43 7.47 -18.36 23.29
C SER A 43 8.71 -19.25 23.21
N GLU A 44 9.73 -18.95 24.02
CA GLU A 44 11.02 -19.67 24.03
C GLU A 44 10.85 -21.17 24.32
N ASP A 45 9.85 -21.55 25.11
CA ASP A 45 9.55 -22.95 25.46
C ASP A 45 8.84 -23.74 24.35
N HIS A 46 8.45 -23.10 23.24
CA HIS A 46 7.69 -23.76 22.19
C HIS A 46 8.61 -24.60 21.29
N PRO A 47 8.26 -25.84 20.91
CA PRO A 47 9.15 -26.73 20.13
C PRO A 47 9.60 -26.14 18.78
N ASN A 48 8.73 -25.37 18.15
CA ASN A 48 9.01 -24.65 16.90
C ASN A 48 9.40 -23.17 17.11
N TYR A 49 9.92 -22.81 18.29
CA TYR A 49 10.51 -21.49 18.52
C TYR A 49 11.82 -21.37 17.73
N MET A 50 12.08 -20.17 17.22
CA MET A 50 13.34 -19.86 16.55
C MET A 50 13.82 -18.49 17.01
N GLU A 51 15.11 -18.39 17.29
CA GLU A 51 15.74 -17.11 17.60
C GLU A 51 15.82 -16.23 16.35
N CYS A 52 15.47 -14.95 16.50
CA CYS A 52 15.56 -13.96 15.43
C CYS A 52 17.00 -13.44 15.35
N GLY A 53 17.74 -13.85 14.32
CA GLY A 53 19.10 -13.36 14.10
C GLY A 53 19.13 -11.88 13.71
N ASP A 54 20.26 -11.21 13.99
CA ASP A 54 20.50 -9.82 13.63
C ASP A 54 20.28 -9.54 12.14
N GLN A 55 20.59 -10.50 11.29
CA GLN A 55 20.42 -10.37 9.84
C GLN A 55 18.95 -10.18 9.44
N VAL A 56 18.03 -10.92 10.08
CA VAL A 56 16.60 -10.81 9.82
C VAL A 56 16.10 -9.45 10.27
N LEU A 57 16.45 -9.05 11.50
CA LEU A 57 16.02 -7.78 12.07
C LEU A 57 16.56 -6.59 11.26
N ARG A 58 17.83 -6.62 10.85
CA ARG A 58 18.44 -5.60 9.99
C ARG A 58 17.71 -5.47 8.66
N ASN A 59 17.46 -6.60 8.00
CA ASN A 59 16.75 -6.61 6.72
C ASN A 59 15.32 -6.09 6.86
N PHE A 60 14.61 -6.47 7.93
CA PHE A 60 13.28 -5.93 8.21
C PHE A 60 13.29 -4.42 8.40
N LEU A 61 14.24 -3.87 9.18
CA LEU A 61 14.37 -2.43 9.39
C LEU A 61 14.69 -1.68 8.09
N ASN A 62 15.57 -2.23 7.24
CA ASN A 62 15.83 -1.67 5.91
C ASN A 62 14.58 -1.71 5.01
N GLY A 63 13.83 -2.81 5.05
CA GLY A 63 12.55 -2.93 4.36
C GLY A 63 11.53 -1.90 4.85
N LEU A 64 11.47 -1.63 6.16
CA LEU A 64 10.61 -0.60 6.73
C LEU A 64 10.97 0.81 6.23
N VAL A 65 12.26 1.10 6.07
CA VAL A 65 12.71 2.38 5.49
C VAL A 65 12.17 2.52 4.08
N ILE A 66 12.29 1.49 3.24
CA ILE A 66 11.76 1.52 1.87
C ILE A 66 10.23 1.62 1.86
N HIS A 67 9.55 0.88 2.75
CA HIS A 67 8.09 0.86 2.84
C HIS A 67 7.51 2.22 3.25
N LEU A 68 8.06 2.85 4.30
CA LEU A 68 7.53 4.08 4.88
C LEU A 68 8.12 5.36 4.25
N ARG A 69 9.41 5.37 3.94
CA ARG A 69 10.12 6.54 3.40
C ARG A 69 10.35 6.49 1.90
N GLY A 70 10.05 5.36 1.25
CA GLY A 70 10.29 5.20 -0.18
C GLY A 70 11.75 4.92 -0.53
N THR A 71 12.02 4.83 -1.82
CA THR A 71 13.38 4.68 -2.33
C THR A 71 14.01 6.04 -2.57
N LYS A 72 15.31 6.10 -2.86
CA LYS A 72 15.98 7.37 -3.19
C LYS A 72 15.34 8.07 -4.39
N GLU A 73 14.86 7.30 -5.36
CA GLU A 73 14.24 7.82 -6.59
C GLU A 73 12.77 8.20 -6.41
N ASP A 74 12.07 7.60 -5.42
CA ASP A 74 10.67 7.88 -5.10
C ASP A 74 10.49 8.02 -3.58
N PRO A 75 10.81 9.20 -3.01
CA PRO A 75 10.70 9.44 -1.58
C PRO A 75 9.23 9.60 -1.16
N LYS A 76 8.88 8.99 -0.03
CA LYS A 76 7.54 9.02 0.57
C LYS A 76 7.56 9.69 1.93
N ILE A 77 6.49 10.39 2.25
CA ILE A 77 6.29 10.98 3.57
C ILE A 77 5.72 9.88 4.49
N PRO A 78 6.43 9.48 5.55
CA PRO A 78 6.02 8.34 6.38
C PRO A 78 4.67 8.58 7.07
N GLY A 79 4.34 9.83 7.43
CA GLY A 79 3.06 10.18 8.04
C GLY A 79 1.86 9.84 7.13
N GLU A 80 1.95 10.14 5.84
CA GLU A 80 0.87 9.85 4.88
C GLU A 80 0.71 8.34 4.67
N VAL A 81 1.83 7.61 4.60
CA VAL A 81 1.82 6.14 4.45
C VAL A 81 1.12 5.50 5.66
N LEU A 82 1.49 5.88 6.89
CA LEU A 82 0.88 5.35 8.11
C LEU A 82 -0.62 5.69 8.22
N LEU A 83 -1.02 6.91 7.84
CA LEU A 83 -2.44 7.30 7.78
C LEU A 83 -3.21 6.44 6.78
N SER A 84 -2.63 6.17 5.61
CA SER A 84 -3.25 5.34 4.58
C SER A 84 -3.43 3.88 5.03
N MET A 85 -2.50 3.34 5.83
CA MET A 85 -2.58 1.99 6.38
C MET A 85 -3.70 1.85 7.43
N SER A 86 -3.90 2.87 8.26
CA SER A 86 -4.95 2.87 9.29
C SER A 86 -6.36 2.89 8.68
N GLY A 87 -6.53 3.55 7.54
CA GLY A 87 -7.82 3.62 6.82
C GLY A 87 -8.20 2.36 6.04
N ASN A 88 -7.29 1.40 5.88
CA ASN A 88 -7.42 0.31 4.90
C ASN A 88 -7.86 -1.05 5.48
N THR A 89 -8.44 -1.11 6.68
CA THR A 89 -9.10 -2.34 7.19
C THR A 89 -10.31 -2.78 6.35
N ALA A 90 -10.70 -2.00 5.35
CA ALA A 90 -11.62 -2.41 4.29
C ALA A 90 -11.25 -1.78 2.94
N LYS A 91 -10.26 -2.33 2.23
CA LYS A 91 -10.22 -2.44 0.74
C LYS A 91 -8.87 -2.99 0.26
N SER A 92 -8.96 -4.14 -0.39
CA SER A 92 -7.93 -4.69 -1.26
C SER A 92 -7.54 -3.70 -2.37
N ALA A 93 -6.23 -3.59 -2.60
CA ALA A 93 -5.47 -3.02 -3.72
C ALA A 93 -6.13 -1.92 -4.59
N PRO A 94 -5.55 -0.71 -4.72
CA PRO A 94 -5.95 0.20 -5.77
C PRO A 94 -5.35 -0.29 -7.10
N LYS A 95 -6.16 -0.98 -7.92
CA LYS A 95 -5.94 -0.96 -9.36
C LYS A 95 -5.99 0.52 -9.78
N LYS A 96 -4.92 1.04 -10.37
CA LYS A 96 -4.93 2.35 -11.07
C LYS A 96 -5.90 2.26 -12.26
N THR A 97 -7.19 2.45 -12.00
CA THR A 97 -8.15 2.85 -13.04
C THR A 97 -8.16 4.37 -13.03
N VAL A 98 -7.63 4.98 -14.08
CA VAL A 98 -7.81 6.41 -14.37
C VAL A 98 -9.32 6.68 -14.29
N ARG A 99 -9.76 7.43 -13.29
CA ARG A 99 -11.16 7.84 -13.19
C ARG A 99 -11.34 8.95 -14.22
N GLU A 100 -12.01 8.64 -15.32
CA GLU A 100 -12.41 9.67 -16.28
C GLU A 100 -13.29 10.71 -15.59
N ASP A 101 -12.91 11.98 -15.72
CA ASP A 101 -13.62 13.10 -15.12
C ASP A 101 -15.10 13.14 -15.57
N PHE A 102 -15.99 13.56 -14.68
CA PHE A 102 -17.44 13.62 -14.96
C PHE A 102 -17.77 14.41 -16.24
N LYS A 103 -16.96 15.42 -16.55
CA LYS A 103 -17.06 16.25 -17.75
C LYS A 103 -16.84 15.46 -19.03
N THR A 104 -15.87 14.55 -19.05
CA THR A 104 -15.56 13.68 -20.19
C THR A 104 -16.67 12.65 -20.43
N LYS A 105 -17.31 12.19 -19.35
CA LYS A 105 -18.47 11.29 -19.43
C LYS A 105 -19.73 11.97 -19.96
N GLN A 106 -19.89 13.27 -19.72
CA GLN A 106 -21.02 14.06 -20.21
C GLN A 106 -20.90 14.40 -21.70
N MET A 107 -19.68 14.65 -22.20
CA MET A 107 -19.44 14.94 -23.62
C MET A 107 -19.66 13.73 -24.54
N LYS A 108 -19.43 12.50 -24.07
CA LYS A 108 -19.69 11.26 -24.85
C LYS A 108 -21.18 11.00 -25.14
N LYS A 109 -22.11 11.69 -24.47
CA LYS A 109 -23.56 11.53 -24.66
C LYS A 109 -24.20 12.64 -25.51
N VAL A 110 -23.41 13.58 -26.02
CA VAL A 110 -23.91 14.64 -26.89
C VAL A 110 -23.79 14.15 -28.34
N ASP A 111 -24.92 13.98 -29.03
CA ASP A 111 -24.93 13.71 -30.46
C ASP A 111 -24.42 14.93 -31.23
N THR A 112 -23.21 14.84 -31.78
CA THR A 112 -22.58 15.91 -32.57
C THR A 112 -23.09 15.94 -34.02
N GLY A 113 -24.03 15.07 -34.39
CA GLY A 113 -24.62 14.98 -35.73
C GLY A 113 -25.65 16.06 -36.06
N ILE A 114 -26.02 16.95 -35.11
CA ILE A 114 -26.99 18.02 -35.35
C ILE A 114 -26.30 19.19 -36.06
N SER A 115 -26.56 19.34 -37.36
CA SER A 115 -26.12 20.49 -38.13
C SER A 115 -26.77 21.78 -37.60
N HIS A 116 -25.99 22.87 -37.52
CA HIS A 116 -26.49 24.20 -37.14
C HIS A 116 -27.56 24.69 -38.13
N VAL A 117 -28.82 24.74 -37.70
CA VAL A 117 -29.90 25.37 -38.46
C VAL A 117 -29.85 26.88 -38.21
N LYS A 118 -29.51 27.68 -39.24
CA LYS A 118 -29.61 29.15 -39.17
C LYS A 118 -31.07 29.57 -39.26
N TYR A 119 -31.63 30.03 -38.15
CA TYR A 119 -32.94 30.68 -38.13
C TYR A 119 -32.86 32.05 -38.84
N LYS A 120 -33.63 32.22 -39.92
CA LYS A 120 -33.89 33.54 -40.51
C LYS A 120 -35.05 34.18 -39.77
N ASN A 121 -34.75 35.12 -38.86
CA ASN A 121 -35.78 35.99 -38.29
C ASN A 121 -36.34 36.88 -39.41
N LYS A 122 -37.56 36.57 -39.86
CA LYS A 122 -38.35 37.46 -40.71
C LYS A 122 -38.70 38.69 -39.87
N LYS A 123 -38.20 39.87 -40.25
CA LYS A 123 -38.66 41.15 -39.68
C LYS A 123 -40.19 41.20 -39.85
N LYS A 124 -40.94 41.25 -38.74
CA LYS A 124 -42.35 41.64 -38.78
C LYS A 124 -42.38 43.12 -39.17
N SER A 125 -43.13 43.41 -40.23
CA SER A 125 -43.58 44.76 -40.58
C SER A 125 -44.65 45.23 -39.60
#